data_AF-A0AAP9DSB4-F1
#
_entry.id   AF-A0AAP9DSB4-F1
#
_cell.length_a   1.000
_cell.length_b   1.000
_cell.length_c   1.000
_cell.angle_alpha   90.00
_cell.angle_beta   90.00
_cell.angle_gamma   90.00
#
_symmetry.space_group_name_H-M   'P 1'
#
loop_
_entity.id
_entity.type
_entity.pdbx_description
1 polymer ?
#
loop_
_entity_poly.entity_id
_entity_poly.type
_entity_poly.pdbx_seq_one_letter_code
_entity_poly.pdbx_strand_id
1 'polypeptide(L)'
;MTVSEVAQHLGASADMFIRTAKTGEGQIGIPQTVDCPSMKEVRRIVQEWTAKTTETFKTVTDEDLETLYHSPFPNLDGPRSKLVRLVIDHEIHHKGQLFVYTRILGVQELPFPL
;
A
#
# COMPACT_ATOMS: atom_id res chain seq x y z
N MET A 1 6.59 4.34 13.17
CA MET A 1 7.42 4.38 11.95
C MET A 1 7.91 5.81 11.72
N THR A 2 9.11 6.01 11.22
CA THR A 2 9.61 7.30 10.72
C THR A 2 8.88 7.72 9.45
N VAL A 3 9.06 8.97 8.98
CA VAL A 3 8.49 9.43 7.69
C VAL A 3 8.93 8.53 6.53
N SER A 4 10.21 8.13 6.52
CA SER A 4 10.78 7.23 5.52
C SER A 4 10.09 5.86 5.57
N GLU A 5 9.96 5.28 6.75
CA GLU A 5 9.35 3.97 6.96
C GLU A 5 7.88 3.96 6.56
N VAL A 6 7.08 4.97 6.94
CA VAL A 6 5.65 5.05 6.55
C VAL A 6 5.49 5.16 5.04
N ALA A 7 6.31 6.00 4.38
CA ALA A 7 6.23 6.16 2.92
C ALA A 7 6.58 4.87 2.17
N GLN A 8 7.61 4.15 2.62
CA GLN A 8 7.98 2.86 2.04
C GLN A 8 6.93 1.77 2.33
N HIS A 9 6.38 1.75 3.56
CA HIS A 9 5.32 0.83 3.98
C HIS A 9 4.09 0.95 3.10
N LEU A 10 3.65 2.17 2.78
CA LEU A 10 2.55 2.40 1.84
C LEU A 10 2.80 1.75 0.48
N GLY A 11 3.93 2.08 -0.17
CA GLY A 11 4.26 1.53 -1.49
C GLY A 11 4.36 0.00 -1.49
N ALA A 12 5.04 -0.58 -0.51
CA ALA A 12 5.27 -2.02 -0.45
C ALA A 12 4.00 -2.81 -0.05
N SER A 13 3.19 -2.30 0.87
CA SER A 13 1.92 -2.91 1.24
C SER A 13 0.92 -2.86 0.10
N ALA A 14 0.90 -1.79 -0.70
CA ALA A 14 0.07 -1.68 -1.88
C ALA A 14 0.36 -2.80 -2.89
N ASP A 15 1.63 -2.99 -3.22
CA ASP A 15 2.07 -4.09 -4.10
C ASP A 15 1.70 -5.47 -3.54
N MET A 16 1.89 -5.69 -2.23
CA MET A 16 1.54 -6.94 -1.57
C MET A 16 0.05 -7.27 -1.73
N PHE A 17 -0.84 -6.36 -1.36
CA PHE A 17 -2.28 -6.59 -1.44
C PHE A 17 -2.78 -6.74 -2.87
N ILE A 18 -2.29 -5.93 -3.81
CA ILE A 18 -2.70 -6.02 -5.21
C ILE A 18 -2.21 -7.32 -5.85
N ARG A 19 -0.99 -7.78 -5.55
CA ARG A 19 -0.52 -9.09 -6.03
C ARG A 19 -1.36 -10.23 -5.44
N THR A 20 -1.67 -10.21 -4.15
CA THR A 20 -2.51 -11.26 -3.54
C THR A 20 -3.95 -11.20 -4.09
N ALA A 21 -4.49 -10.01 -4.38
CA ALA A 21 -5.75 -9.88 -5.09
C ALA A 21 -5.67 -10.49 -6.50
N LYS A 22 -4.55 -10.31 -7.21
CA LYS A 22 -4.35 -10.86 -8.56
C LYS A 22 -4.16 -12.38 -8.58
N THR A 23 -3.35 -12.94 -7.68
CA THR A 23 -2.92 -14.34 -7.77
C THR A 23 -3.61 -15.25 -6.77
N GLY A 24 -4.19 -14.71 -5.69
CA GLY A 24 -4.63 -15.49 -4.53
C GLY A 24 -3.48 -15.99 -3.67
N GLU A 25 -2.22 -15.68 -4.03
CA GLU A 25 -1.03 -16.16 -3.37
C GLU A 25 -0.33 -15.04 -2.57
N GLY A 26 0.51 -15.46 -1.62
CA GLY A 26 1.32 -14.58 -0.79
C GLY A 26 0.87 -14.53 0.67
N GLN A 27 1.74 -13.94 1.49
CA GLN A 27 1.49 -13.73 2.92
C GLN A 27 1.22 -12.26 3.16
N ILE A 28 0.08 -11.97 3.78
CA ILE A 28 -0.25 -10.64 4.27
C ILE A 28 0.53 -10.42 5.56
N GLY A 29 1.35 -9.38 5.60
CA GLY A 29 2.18 -9.04 6.75
C GLY A 29 2.71 -7.61 6.68
N ILE A 30 3.60 -7.26 7.60
CA ILE A 30 4.27 -5.96 7.62
C ILE A 30 5.43 -6.01 6.61
N PRO A 31 5.42 -5.20 5.54
CA PRO A 31 6.54 -5.13 4.61
C PRO A 31 7.82 -4.65 5.31
N GLN A 32 8.96 -5.19 4.91
CA GLN A 32 10.24 -4.67 5.35
C GLN A 32 10.54 -3.34 4.64
N THR A 33 11.04 -2.38 5.40
CA THR A 33 11.56 -1.11 4.89
C THR A 33 13.07 -1.11 4.92
N VAL A 34 13.70 -0.29 4.07
CA VAL A 34 15.15 -0.11 4.05
C VAL A 34 15.53 1.25 4.61
N ASP A 35 16.70 1.31 5.24
CA ASP A 35 17.26 2.58 5.68
C ASP A 35 17.63 3.44 4.47
N CYS A 36 17.07 4.65 4.43
CA CYS A 36 17.27 5.59 3.34
C CYS A 36 18.06 6.80 3.84
N PRO A 37 19.19 7.15 3.20
CA PRO A 37 20.01 8.28 3.63
C PRO A 37 19.40 9.65 3.27
N SER A 38 18.34 9.69 2.45
CA SER A 38 17.68 10.93 2.05
C SER A 38 16.24 10.73 1.57
N MET A 39 15.45 11.81 1.59
CA MET A 39 14.10 11.81 1.00
C MET A 39 14.09 11.66 -0.52
N LYS A 40 15.21 11.92 -1.21
CA LYS A 40 15.32 11.62 -2.66
C LYS A 40 15.23 10.11 -2.89
N GLU A 41 15.89 9.33 -2.04
CA GLU A 41 15.88 7.88 -2.13
C GLU A 41 14.51 7.30 -1.75
N VAL A 42 13.89 7.83 -0.70
CA VAL A 42 12.51 7.46 -0.33
C VAL A 42 11.55 7.67 -1.50
N ARG A 43 11.62 8.82 -2.19
CA ARG A 43 10.77 9.09 -3.36
C ARG A 43 11.04 8.12 -4.51
N ARG A 44 12.30 7.77 -4.78
CA ARG A 44 12.66 6.78 -5.81
C ARG A 44 12.01 5.43 -5.51
N ILE A 45 12.15 4.93 -4.28
CA ILE A 45 11.57 3.66 -3.84
C ILE A 45 10.04 3.68 -3.95
N VAL A 46 9.38 4.75 -3.49
CA VAL A 46 7.92 4.88 -3.59
C VAL A 46 7.46 4.91 -5.05
N GLN A 47 8.19 5.59 -5.94
CA GLN A 47 7.90 5.62 -7.38
C GLN A 47 8.03 4.23 -8.01
N GLU A 48 9.05 3.46 -7.64
CA GLU A 48 9.24 2.08 -8.12
C GLU A 48 8.10 1.16 -7.69
N TRP A 49 7.72 1.22 -6.41
CA TRP A 49 6.55 0.49 -5.91
C TRP A 49 5.26 0.92 -6.60
N THR A 50 5.06 2.22 -6.80
CA THR A 50 3.87 2.76 -7.49
C THR A 50 3.79 2.24 -8.91
N ALA A 51 4.89 2.28 -9.67
CA ALA A 51 4.95 1.77 -11.04
C ALA A 51 4.64 0.27 -11.10
N LYS A 52 5.32 -0.54 -10.28
CA LYS A 52 5.12 -2.00 -10.21
C LYS A 52 3.68 -2.37 -9.82
N THR A 53 3.13 -1.70 -8.81
CA THR A 53 1.76 -1.94 -8.34
C THR A 53 0.75 -1.56 -9.43
N THR A 54 0.98 -0.43 -10.12
CA THR A 54 0.11 0.04 -11.21
C THR A 54 0.11 -0.94 -12.38
N GLU A 55 1.27 -1.49 -12.76
CA GLU A 55 1.36 -2.51 -13.80
C GLU A 55 0.59 -3.76 -13.42
N THR A 56 0.75 -4.25 -12.18
CA THR A 56 0.00 -5.43 -11.69
C THR A 56 -1.50 -5.15 -11.66
N PHE A 57 -1.91 -4.00 -11.12
CA PHE A 57 -3.31 -3.62 -10.96
C PHE A 57 -4.07 -3.59 -12.29
N LYS A 58 -3.43 -3.10 -13.36
CA LYS A 58 -4.01 -3.08 -14.72
C LYS A 58 -4.34 -4.47 -15.28
N THR A 59 -3.76 -5.53 -14.71
CA THR A 59 -4.00 -6.91 -15.14
C THR A 59 -5.05 -7.63 -14.30
N VAL A 60 -5.54 -7.03 -13.22
CA VAL A 60 -6.58 -7.62 -12.36
C VAL A 60 -7.90 -7.64 -13.12
N THR A 61 -8.54 -8.80 -13.18
CA THR A 61 -9.83 -9.00 -13.85
C THR A 61 -10.97 -9.13 -12.85
N ASP A 62 -12.22 -9.00 -13.30
CA ASP A 62 -13.38 -9.24 -12.44
C ASP A 62 -13.40 -10.68 -11.89
N GLU A 63 -13.01 -11.67 -12.70
CA GLU A 63 -12.87 -13.07 -12.27
C GLU A 63 -11.85 -13.23 -11.13
N ASP A 64 -10.72 -12.50 -11.20
CA ASP A 64 -9.76 -12.48 -10.10
C ASP A 64 -10.42 -11.98 -8.82
N LEU A 65 -11.19 -10.89 -8.91
CA LEU A 65 -11.81 -10.21 -7.77
C LEU A 65 -12.96 -11.01 -7.13
N GLU A 66 -13.67 -11.82 -7.90
CA GLU A 66 -14.77 -12.67 -7.44
C GLU A 66 -14.29 -13.98 -6.80
N THR A 67 -13.10 -14.47 -7.20
CA THR A 67 -12.53 -15.69 -6.63
C THR A 67 -12.30 -15.55 -5.12
N LEU A 68 -12.57 -16.63 -4.38
CA LEU A 68 -12.39 -16.68 -2.93
C LEU A 68 -10.91 -16.78 -2.55
N TYR A 69 -10.50 -15.93 -1.61
CA TYR A 69 -9.23 -15.99 -0.91
C TYR A 69 -9.45 -16.53 0.51
N HIS A 70 -8.69 -17.56 0.85
CA HIS A 70 -8.72 -18.17 2.18
C HIS A 70 -7.63 -17.60 3.07
N SER A 71 -7.99 -16.60 3.87
CA SER A 71 -7.02 -15.90 4.70
C SER A 71 -6.85 -16.56 6.07
N PRO A 72 -5.62 -16.60 6.64
CA PRO A 72 -5.45 -16.93 8.05
C PRO A 72 -6.09 -15.89 8.99
N PHE A 73 -6.44 -14.70 8.47
CA PHE A 73 -7.15 -13.66 9.20
C PHE A 73 -8.64 -13.70 8.81
N PRO A 74 -9.57 -14.12 9.70
CA PRO A 74 -10.97 -14.35 9.33
C PRO A 74 -11.68 -13.16 8.69
N ASN A 75 -11.31 -11.93 9.05
CA ASN A 75 -11.89 -10.71 8.48
C ASN A 75 -11.50 -10.47 7.01
N LEU A 76 -10.44 -11.11 6.54
CA LEU A 76 -9.93 -11.00 5.18
C LEU A 76 -10.36 -12.18 4.29
N ASP A 77 -11.05 -13.17 4.86
CA ASP A 77 -11.63 -14.29 4.13
C ASP A 77 -12.79 -13.82 3.23
N GLY A 78 -12.88 -14.40 2.03
CA GLY A 78 -13.93 -14.11 1.05
C GLY A 78 -13.39 -13.64 -0.30
N PRO A 79 -14.18 -12.92 -1.11
CA PRO A 79 -13.77 -12.54 -2.46
C PRO A 79 -12.54 -11.63 -2.43
N ARG A 80 -11.62 -11.82 -3.38
CA ARG A 80 -10.36 -11.06 -3.49
C ARG A 80 -10.57 -9.54 -3.66
N SER A 81 -11.74 -9.10 -4.10
CA SER A 81 -12.17 -7.68 -4.05
C SER A 81 -12.06 -7.05 -2.66
N LYS A 82 -12.23 -7.82 -1.57
CA LYS A 82 -12.02 -7.32 -0.20
C LYS A 82 -10.58 -6.86 0.03
N LEU A 83 -9.59 -7.52 -0.58
CA LEU A 83 -8.19 -7.13 -0.45
C LEU A 83 -7.91 -5.79 -1.15
N VAL A 84 -8.54 -5.56 -2.32
CA VAL A 84 -8.45 -4.27 -3.02
C VAL A 84 -9.11 -3.16 -2.20
N ARG A 85 -10.26 -3.43 -1.56
CA ARG A 85 -10.87 -2.45 -0.67
C ARG A 85 -10.01 -2.14 0.54
N LEU A 86 -9.45 -3.17 1.16
CA LEU A 86 -8.58 -3.05 2.32
C LEU A 86 -7.35 -2.19 2.04
N VAL A 87 -6.68 -2.39 0.89
CA VAL A 87 -5.49 -1.60 0.56
C VAL A 87 -5.82 -0.11 0.35
N ILE A 88 -7.00 0.20 -0.18
CA ILE A 88 -7.47 1.60 -0.29
C ILE A 88 -7.68 2.20 1.10
N ASP A 89 -8.39 1.50 1.99
CA ASP A 89 -8.63 1.99 3.36
C ASP A 89 -7.31 2.12 4.16
N HIS A 90 -6.38 1.18 3.96
CA HIS A 90 -5.03 1.21 4.53
C HIS A 90 -4.18 2.39 4.00
N GLU A 91 -4.21 2.65 2.69
CA GLU A 91 -3.55 3.80 2.06
C GLU A 91 -4.08 5.12 2.65
N ILE A 92 -5.40 5.27 2.75
CA ILE A 92 -6.04 6.46 3.35
C ILE A 92 -5.60 6.64 4.80
N HIS A 93 -5.58 5.56 5.59
CA HIS A 93 -5.15 5.60 6.99
C HIS A 93 -3.72 6.13 7.16
N HIS A 94 -2.75 5.55 6.45
CA HIS A 94 -1.35 5.94 6.58
C HIS A 94 -1.01 7.24 5.85
N LYS A 95 -1.75 7.60 4.79
CA LYS A 95 -1.67 8.96 4.21
C LYS A 95 -2.11 9.99 5.24
N GLY A 96 -3.15 9.72 6.04
CA GLY A 96 -3.51 10.56 7.20
C GLY A 96 -2.34 10.76 8.17
N GLN A 97 -1.58 9.71 8.47
CA GLN A 97 -0.37 9.81 9.31
C GLN A 97 0.73 10.66 8.65
N LEU A 98 0.98 10.49 7.34
CA LEU A 98 1.93 11.31 6.60
C LEU A 98 1.56 12.79 6.65
N PHE A 99 0.26 13.13 6.52
CA PHE A 99 -0.20 14.51 6.65
C PHE A 99 0.14 15.09 8.03
N VAL A 100 -0.10 14.33 9.12
CA VAL A 100 0.27 14.76 10.48
C VAL A 100 1.78 14.97 10.59
N TYR A 101 2.60 14.05 10.08
CA TYR A 101 4.06 14.20 10.10
C TYR A 101 4.53 15.42 9.32
N THR A 102 3.95 15.68 8.15
CA THR A 102 4.30 16.85 7.34
C THR A 102 3.93 18.17 8.04
N ARG A 103 2.82 18.20 8.79
CA ARG A 103 2.46 19.36 9.63
C ARG A 103 3.42 19.57 10.80
N ILE A 104 3.84 18.48 11.47
CA ILE A 104 4.84 18.55 12.55
C ILE A 104 6.17 19.11 12.03
N LEU A 105 6.53 18.80 10.78
CA LEU A 105 7.71 19.34 10.10
C LEU A 105 7.56 20.79 9.60
N GLY A 106 6.42 21.45 9.89
CA GLY A 106 6.20 22.86 9.58
C GLY A 106 5.74 23.16 8.14
N VAL A 107 5.38 22.15 7.36
CA VAL A 107 4.88 22.36 6.00
C VAL A 107 3.43 22.89 6.04
N GLN A 108 3.21 24.04 5.40
CA GLN A 108 1.92 24.72 5.40
C GLN A 108 1.04 24.37 4.20
N GLU A 109 1.64 24.26 3.02
CA GLU A 109 0.94 23.93 1.79
C GLU A 109 0.93 22.42 1.56
N LEU A 110 -0.26 21.83 1.58
CA LEU A 110 -0.47 20.41 1.35
C LEU A 110 -1.60 20.21 0.34
N PRO A 111 -1.51 19.20 -0.55
CA PRO A 111 -2.62 18.85 -1.42
C PRO A 111 -3.82 18.36 -0.58
N PHE A 112 -5.02 18.42 -1.14
CA PHE A 112 -6.18 17.81 -0.49
C PHE A 112 -6.00 16.27 -0.47
N PRO A 113 -6.25 15.61 0.68
CA PRO A 113 -6.14 14.16 0.77
C PRO A 113 -7.36 13.50 0.14
N LEU A 114 -7.36 13.33 -1.19
CA LEU A 114 -8.18 12.32 -1.89
C LEU A 114 -7.46 10.99 -1.80
#